data_AF-A0A4V6WJB7-F1
#
_entry.id   AF-A0A4V6WJB7-F1
#
_cell.length_a   1.000
_cell.length_b   1.000
_cell.length_c   1.000
_cell.angle_alpha   90.00
_cell.angle_beta   90.00
_cell.angle_gamma   90.00
#
_symmetry.space_group_name_H-M   'P 1'
#
loop_
_entity.id
_entity.type
_entity.pdbx_description
1 polymer ?
#
loop_
_entity_poly.entity_id
_entity_poly.type
_entity_poly.pdbx_seq_one_letter_code
_entity_poly.pdbx_strand_id
1 'polypeptide(L)'
;MSDLTPDVIALLAAVVEALDLPLSHWDDKDEAAHHKLLTDRAGRACIILDGVLDKGHDIADSAAHLARWTSESPVTYTVWVPGQSDGQDGGQA
;
A
#
# COMPACT_ATOMS: atom_id res chain seq x y z
N MET A 1 7.50 -4.78 -28.82
CA MET A 1 7.06 -4.51 -27.44
C MET A 1 5.86 -3.61 -27.58
N SER A 2 4.66 -4.07 -27.18
CA SER A 2 3.50 -3.18 -27.21
C SER A 2 3.75 -2.06 -26.20
N ASP A 3 3.69 -0.82 -26.67
CA ASP A 3 3.73 0.34 -25.79
C ASP A 3 2.51 0.28 -24.86
N LEU A 4 2.76 0.37 -23.55
CA LEU A 4 1.70 0.44 -22.54
C LEU A 4 0.89 1.73 -22.76
N THR A 5 -0.43 1.62 -22.72
CA THR A 5 -1.30 2.80 -22.82
C THR A 5 -1.19 3.65 -21.55
N PRO A 6 -1.43 4.98 -21.64
CA PRO A 6 -1.39 5.85 -20.47
C PRO A 6 -2.28 5.37 -19.32
N ASP A 7 -3.46 4.83 -19.62
CA ASP A 7 -4.39 4.34 -18.61
C ASP A 7 -3.87 3.10 -17.88
N VAL A 8 -3.20 2.18 -18.59
CA VAL A 8 -2.56 1.02 -17.96
C VAL A 8 -1.40 1.47 -17.07
N ILE A 9 -0.62 2.46 -17.51
CA ILE A 9 0.46 3.03 -16.69
C ILE A 9 -0.12 3.66 -15.41
N ALA A 10 -1.22 4.39 -15.51
CA ALA A 10 -1.89 5.00 -14.36
C ALA A 10 -2.44 3.94 -13.40
N LEU A 11 -3.04 2.87 -13.90
CA LEU A 11 -3.52 1.77 -13.07
C LEU A 11 -2.37 1.07 -12.34
N LEU A 12 -1.27 0.76 -13.05
CA LEU A 12 -0.09 0.15 -12.43
C LEU A 12 0.54 1.07 -11.37
N ALA A 13 0.60 2.37 -11.63
CA ALA A 13 1.08 3.35 -10.67
C ALA A 13 0.19 3.39 -9.41
N ALA A 14 -1.14 3.36 -9.56
CA ALA A 14 -2.07 3.30 -8.43
C ALA A 14 -1.93 2.00 -7.62
N VAL A 15 -1.64 0.87 -8.27
CA VAL A 15 -1.34 -0.40 -7.57
C VAL A 15 -0.03 -0.29 -6.79
N VAL A 16 1.02 0.26 -7.39
CA VAL A 16 2.29 0.48 -6.69
C VAL A 16 2.07 1.40 -5.48
N GLU A 17 1.39 2.53 -5.63
CA GLU A 17 1.11 3.46 -4.53
C GLU A 17 0.27 2.81 -3.40
N ALA A 18 -0.68 1.94 -3.75
CA ALA A 18 -1.46 1.21 -2.76
C ALA A 18 -0.59 0.26 -1.93
N LEU A 19 0.37 -0.42 -2.56
CA LEU A 19 1.17 -1.48 -1.94
C LEU A 19 2.51 -0.99 -1.36
N ASP A 20 2.97 0.19 -1.77
CA ASP A 20 4.21 0.81 -1.29
C ASP A 20 3.99 1.45 0.08
N LEU A 21 3.95 0.60 1.10
CA LEU A 21 3.86 0.99 2.49
C LEU A 21 5.25 1.05 3.13
N PRO A 22 5.56 2.10 3.90
CA PRO A 22 6.80 2.15 4.66
C PRO A 22 6.81 1.05 5.72
N LEU A 23 7.99 0.51 6.04
CA LEU A 23 8.13 -0.47 7.11
C LEU A 23 7.70 0.13 8.46
N SER A 24 7.07 -0.69 9.31
CA SER A 24 6.74 -0.32 10.67
C SER A 24 7.98 -0.31 11.57
N HIS A 25 7.89 0.41 12.68
CA HIS A 25 8.74 0.20 13.85
C HIS A 25 8.61 -1.24 14.38
N TRP A 26 9.53 -1.65 15.25
CA TRP A 26 9.77 -3.05 15.60
C TRP A 26 8.85 -3.56 16.72
N ASP A 27 7.89 -2.75 17.19
CA ASP A 27 6.92 -3.21 18.17
C ASP A 27 5.73 -3.94 17.54
N ASP A 28 5.18 -4.89 18.30
CA ASP A 28 4.08 -5.77 17.86
C ASP A 28 2.83 -5.00 17.40
N LYS A 29 2.58 -3.82 17.98
CA LYS A 29 1.38 -3.03 17.67
C LYS A 29 1.52 -2.37 16.31
N ASP A 30 2.67 -1.77 16.03
CA ASP A 30 2.96 -1.13 14.75
C ASP A 30 3.12 -2.17 13.64
N GLU A 31 3.72 -3.34 13.93
CA GLU A 31 3.77 -4.46 12.98
C GLU A 31 2.36 -4.96 12.63
N ALA A 32 1.49 -5.17 13.62
CA ALA A 32 0.11 -5.60 13.40
C ALA A 32 -0.70 -4.57 12.61
N ALA A 33 -0.51 -3.28 12.89
CA ALA A 33 -1.16 -2.19 12.17
C ALA A 33 -0.67 -2.10 10.70
N HIS A 34 0.63 -2.24 10.46
CA HIS A 34 1.21 -2.32 9.12
C HIS A 34 0.66 -3.51 8.35
N HIS A 35 0.69 -4.71 8.94
CA HIS A 35 0.19 -5.93 8.29
C HIS A 35 -1.29 -5.83 7.93
N LYS A 36 -2.11 -5.28 8.84
CA LYS A 36 -3.53 -5.05 8.60
C LYS A 36 -3.75 -4.09 7.43
N LEU A 37 -3.01 -2.97 7.39
CA LEU A 37 -3.14 -1.98 6.32
C LEU A 37 -2.72 -2.56 4.97
N LEU A 38 -1.60 -3.27 4.93
CA LEU A 38 -1.10 -3.93 3.71
C LEU A 38 -2.12 -4.93 3.17
N THR A 39 -2.67 -5.78 4.05
CA THR A 39 -3.66 -6.79 3.69
C THR A 39 -4.92 -6.14 3.09
N ASP A 40 -5.43 -5.08 3.72
CA ASP A 40 -6.62 -4.38 3.24
C ASP A 40 -6.39 -3.71 1.87
N ARG A 41 -5.27 -2.99 1.71
CA ARG A 41 -4.92 -2.35 0.44
C ARG A 41 -4.65 -3.36 -0.68
N ALA A 42 -4.00 -4.48 -0.37
CA ALA A 42 -3.81 -5.57 -1.32
C ALA A 42 -5.15 -6.18 -1.77
N GLY A 43 -6.07 -6.41 -0.83
CA GLY A 43 -7.41 -6.88 -1.16
C GLY A 43 -8.16 -5.93 -2.09
N ARG A 44 -8.09 -4.61 -1.84
CA ARG A 44 -8.68 -3.59 -2.70
C ARG A 44 -8.06 -3.56 -4.10
N ALA A 45 -6.73 -3.65 -4.20
CA ALA A 45 -6.04 -3.74 -5.49
C ALA A 45 -6.48 -4.98 -6.28
N CYS A 46 -6.58 -6.15 -5.62
CA CYS A 46 -7.10 -7.37 -6.26
C CYS A 46 -8.53 -7.19 -6.77
N ILE A 47 -9.43 -6.57 -6.00
CA ILE A 47 -10.81 -6.30 -6.43
C ILE A 47 -10.84 -5.42 -7.69
N ILE A 48 -10.01 -4.38 -7.73
CA ILE A 48 -9.93 -3.48 -8.88
C ILE A 48 -9.41 -4.22 -10.12
N LEU A 49 -8.33 -5.01 -9.96
CA LEU A 49 -7.74 -5.78 -11.06
C LEU A 49 -8.69 -6.85 -11.61
N ASP A 50 -9.42 -7.56 -10.74
CA ASP A 50 -10.48 -8.49 -11.15
C ASP A 50 -11.58 -7.78 -11.96
N GLY A 51 -11.97 -6.57 -11.54
CA GLY A 51 -12.90 -5.72 -12.27
C GLY A 51 -12.43 -5.40 -13.70
N VAL A 52 -11.16 -5.03 -13.86
CA VAL A 52 -10.59 -4.69 -15.17
C VAL A 52 -10.38 -5.94 -16.05
N LEU A 53 -9.79 -6.99 -15.49
CA LEU A 53 -9.36 -8.17 -16.25
C LEU A 53 -10.54 -9.07 -16.65
N ASP A 54 -11.48 -9.29 -15.73
CA ASP A 54 -12.53 -10.30 -15.91
C ASP A 54 -13.92 -9.71 -16.13
N LYS A 55 -14.16 -8.46 -15.70
CA LYS A 55 -15.47 -7.80 -15.78
C LYS A 55 -15.53 -6.64 -16.77
N GLY A 56 -14.41 -6.30 -17.41
CA GLY A 56 -14.34 -5.25 -18.42
C GLY A 56 -14.62 -3.85 -17.87
N HIS A 57 -14.28 -3.59 -16.60
CA HIS A 57 -14.32 -2.24 -16.05
C HIS A 57 -13.36 -1.32 -16.81
N ASP A 58 -13.74 -0.04 -16.93
CA ASP A 58 -12.88 0.97 -17.52
C ASP A 58 -11.58 1.13 -16.70
N ILE A 59 -10.45 1.22 -17.40
CA ILE A 59 -9.10 1.22 -16.80
C ILE A 59 -8.85 2.54 -16.07
N ALA A 60 -9.23 3.67 -16.67
CA ALA A 60 -8.99 4.99 -16.10
C ALA A 60 -9.84 5.22 -14.84
N ASP A 61 -11.12 4.86 -14.90
CA ASP A 61 -12.01 4.92 -13.74
C ASP A 61 -11.54 3.99 -12.61
N SER A 62 -11.06 2.79 -12.97
CA SER A 62 -10.51 1.83 -12.00
C SER A 62 -9.25 2.35 -11.31
N ALA A 63 -8.35 3.01 -12.05
CA ALA A 63 -7.16 3.65 -11.49
C ALA A 63 -7.53 4.76 -10.51
N ALA A 64 -8.47 5.64 -10.88
CA ALA A 64 -8.97 6.71 -10.02
C ALA A 64 -9.66 6.16 -8.76
N HIS A 65 -10.41 5.07 -8.89
CA HIS A 65 -11.07 4.41 -7.77
C HIS A 65 -10.05 3.84 -6.77
N LEU A 66 -9.01 3.16 -7.26
CA LEU A 66 -7.96 2.62 -6.40
C LEU A 66 -7.21 3.74 -5.67
N ALA A 67 -6.83 4.81 -6.37
CA ALA A 67 -6.18 5.98 -5.75
C ALA A 67 -7.04 6.59 -4.63
N ARG A 68 -8.36 6.75 -4.86
CA ARG A 68 -9.30 7.21 -3.83
C ARG A 68 -9.30 6.29 -2.62
N TRP A 69 -9.45 4.99 -2.82
CA TRP A 69 -9.43 4.00 -1.73
C TRP A 69 -8.11 4.00 -0.96
N THR A 70 -6.98 4.17 -1.62
CA THR A 70 -5.68 4.32 -0.98
C THR A 70 -5.65 5.55 -0.07
N SER A 71 -6.18 6.69 -0.54
CA SER A 71 -6.24 7.93 0.26
C SER A 71 -7.14 7.82 1.50
N GLU A 72 -8.18 6.97 1.46
CA GLU A 72 -9.11 6.73 2.56
C GLU A 72 -8.52 5.83 3.66
N SER A 73 -7.32 5.29 3.47
CA SER A 73 -6.68 4.37 4.41
C SER A 73 -5.22 4.76 4.61
N PRO A 74 -4.95 5.89 5.29
CA PRO A 74 -3.59 6.38 5.50
C PRO A 74 -2.76 5.49 6.44
N VAL A 75 -1.44 5.65 6.39
CA VAL A 75 -0.50 5.05 7.35
C VAL A 75 -0.78 5.63 8.74
N THR A 76 -0.88 4.75 9.74
CA THR A 76 -1.21 5.13 11.13
C THR A 76 -0.26 4.55 12.18
N TYR A 77 0.66 3.68 11.77
CA TYR A 77 1.73 3.12 12.61
C TYR A 77 2.98 4.00 12.56
N THR A 78 3.87 3.85 13.54
CA THR A 78 5.17 4.52 13.52
C THR A 78 6.04 3.92 12.42
N VAL A 79 6.54 4.78 11.52
CA VAL A 79 7.40 4.35 10.42
C VAL A 79 8.83 4.16 10.91
N TRP A 80 9.46 3.06 10.47
CA TRP A 80 10.88 2.84 10.71
C TRP A 80 11.74 3.82 9.91
N VAL A 81 12.72 4.44 10.58
CA VAL A 81 13.68 5.38 9.97
C VAL A 81 15.10 4.85 10.21
N PRO A 82 15.93 4.67 9.16
CA PRO A 82 17.31 4.25 9.32
C PRO A 82 18.10 5.23 10.20
N GLY A 83 18.82 4.71 11.20
CA GLY A 83 19.71 5.52 12.06
C GLY A 83 19.04 6.17 13.27
N GLN A 84 17.73 5.99 13.46
CA GLN A 84 17.09 6.21 14.76
C GLN A 84 17.44 5.01 15.64
N SER A 85 18.53 5.10 16.41
CA SER A 85 18.82 4.12 17.45
C SER A 85 17.63 4.09 18.41
N ASP A 86 17.01 2.93 18.58
CA ASP A 86 16.07 2.75 19.67
C ASP A 86 16.81 3.07 20.96
N GLY A 87 16.41 4.15 21.62
CA GLY A 87 16.89 4.52 22.94
C GLY A 87 16.42 3.47 23.94
N GLN A 88 17.03 2.28 23.89
CA GLN A 88 16.83 1.19 24.82
C GLN A 88 18.19 0.69 25.29
N ASP A 89 18.99 1.62 25.81
CA ASP A 89 20.03 1.32 26.79
C ASP A 89 19.41 1.55 28.17
N GLY A 90 18.59 0.58 28.57
CA GLY A 90 17.68 0.64 29.71
C GLY A 90 17.65 -0.68 30.46
N GLY A 91 18.81 -1.12 30.95
CA GLY A 91 18.94 -1.91 32.18
C GLY A 91 18.98 -3.45 32.04
N GLN A 92 20.12 -4.01 32.44
CA GLN A 92 20.37 -5.21 33.28
C GLN A 92 21.85 -5.60 33.07
N ALA A 93 22.73 -5.81 34.05
CA ALA A 93 22.69 -5.83 35.51
C ALA A 93 24.10 -5.54 36.04
#